data_AF-A0A7S0RAI4-F1
#
_entry.id   AF-A0A7S0RAI4-F1
#
_cell.length_a   1.000
_cell.length_b   1.000
_cell.length_c   1.000
_cell.angle_alpha   90.00
_cell.angle_beta   90.00
_cell.angle_gamma   90.00
#
_symmetry.space_group_name_H-M   'P 1'
#
loop_
_entity.id
_entity.type
_entity.pdbx_description
1 polymer ?
#
loop_
_entity_poly.entity_id
_entity_poly.type
_entity_poly.pdbx_seq_one_letter_code
_entity_poly.pdbx_strand_id
1 'polypeptide(L)'
;MSMTMDELHCDLLGMLEVVCHKAVELTGADTLVTDAKLGSDTYCKLMLVDTVPTNPKVPNRCEVNGSLHQSTVKTNVEHATLNPHWEQAFKLPVLSDTMCLKAYVYHQDVAGGDKFLGVAQIDLIDHFFLPEQQHAVKKTMYPLKADEKHANKKVTGSVELSLAFLPNTNTVVSVTVVDGKGVSTALPGTTKSTKVKMCGWIVDETGVKSAGSASPLKETHSVTHNGAPKWNTTIYMDHMPTHPTDTIRMKILEVEKQDGLAACFPALCASPNSPMKAVGKVDLPISQLVQEQKEMEMKLAEAGEYGPKYLSKSLALMPHTATASKDVKGTVSLHVRYMTPEVRAAVRAVKARKAGIKTPAAATRAVPDFSGVPDAAKVAADKAAAAATEAQSAATAASSKAAKDAADKAAKEAAAKAAKEMQAVEDAAVAAKELKRLASPAAQKAPPRGQ
;
A
#
# COMPACT_ATOMS: atom_id res chain seq x y z
N MET A 1 33.41 13.25 -2.51
CA MET A 1 32.66 12.05 -2.98
C MET A 1 31.20 12.30 -2.67
N SER A 2 30.39 12.68 -3.67
CA SER A 2 28.93 12.75 -3.50
C SER A 2 28.41 11.32 -3.43
N MET A 3 27.85 10.92 -2.29
CA MET A 3 27.02 9.72 -2.25
C MET A 3 25.85 9.96 -3.21
N THR A 4 25.86 9.24 -4.33
CA THR A 4 24.64 9.08 -5.13
C THR A 4 23.58 8.53 -4.21
N MET A 5 22.39 9.13 -4.22
CA MET A 5 21.22 8.52 -3.58
C MET A 5 20.94 7.21 -4.31
N ASP A 6 21.64 6.15 -3.94
CA ASP A 6 21.17 4.78 -4.15
C ASP A 6 19.92 4.67 -3.27
N GLU A 7 18.78 4.96 -3.92
CA GLU A 7 17.49 5.14 -3.30
C GLU A 7 17.08 3.88 -2.54
N LEU A 8 16.65 4.11 -1.30
CA LEU A 8 16.17 3.11 -0.38
C LEU A 8 14.94 2.40 -0.94
N HIS A 9 15.16 1.20 -1.44
CA HIS A 9 14.06 0.29 -1.71
C HIS A 9 14.13 -0.84 -0.68
N CYS A 10 13.12 -0.89 0.19
CA CYS A 10 12.98 -1.90 1.21
C CYS A 10 11.83 -2.81 0.79
N ASP A 11 12.13 -4.00 0.27
CA ASP A 11 11.10 -4.93 -0.21
C ASP A 11 10.40 -5.63 0.96
N LEU A 12 9.07 -5.65 0.94
CA LEU A 12 8.30 -6.37 1.95
C LEU A 12 8.55 -7.88 1.85
N LEU A 13 9.32 -8.42 2.79
CA LEU A 13 9.55 -9.86 2.93
C LEU A 13 8.34 -10.59 3.49
N GLY A 14 7.56 -9.91 4.33
CA GLY A 14 6.39 -10.47 4.99
C GLY A 14 5.85 -9.57 6.10
N MET A 15 4.85 -10.07 6.79
CA MET A 15 4.27 -9.41 7.97
C MET A 15 4.69 -10.18 9.22
N LEU A 16 5.23 -9.48 10.20
CA LEU A 16 5.46 -10.01 11.53
C LEU A 16 4.22 -9.74 12.38
N GLU A 17 3.52 -10.80 12.74
CA GLU A 17 2.48 -10.77 13.77
C GLU A 17 3.14 -10.91 15.14
N VAL A 18 2.94 -9.89 15.98
CA VAL A 18 3.46 -9.83 17.34
C VAL A 18 2.29 -9.73 18.30
N VAL A 19 2.16 -10.69 19.21
CA VAL A 19 1.25 -10.57 20.35
C VAL A 19 2.07 -10.25 21.59
N CYS A 20 1.85 -9.06 22.15
CA CYS A 20 2.45 -8.64 23.41
C CYS A 20 1.52 -9.07 24.55
N HIS A 21 1.89 -10.11 25.29
CA HIS A 21 1.03 -10.70 26.32
C HIS A 21 1.13 -9.91 27.62
N LYS A 22 2.30 -9.94 28.25
CA LYS A 22 2.55 -9.32 29.54
C LYS A 22 4.02 -9.02 29.75
N ALA A 23 4.33 -8.22 30.77
CA ALA A 23 5.68 -8.16 31.33
C ALA A 23 5.64 -8.56 32.81
N VAL A 24 6.77 -9.05 33.32
CA VAL A 24 6.91 -9.49 34.71
C VAL A 24 8.18 -8.93 35.33
N GLU A 25 8.14 -8.73 36.64
CA GLU A 25 9.29 -8.34 37.46
C GLU A 25 9.98 -7.05 36.99
N LEU A 26 9.20 -6.09 36.49
CA LEU A 26 9.76 -4.82 36.05
C LEU A 26 10.32 -4.03 37.23
N THR A 27 11.58 -3.59 37.14
CA THR A 27 12.15 -2.64 38.10
C THR A 27 12.64 -1.39 37.38
N GLY A 28 12.21 -0.22 37.86
CA GLY A 28 12.76 1.05 37.42
C GLY A 28 14.24 1.18 37.81
N ALA A 29 15.02 1.79 36.91
CA ALA A 29 16.46 1.98 37.10
C ALA A 29 16.83 2.91 38.27
N ASP A 30 15.92 3.83 38.61
CA ASP A 30 16.10 4.78 39.71
C ASP A 30 15.44 4.20 40.96
N THR A 31 16.14 3.25 41.58
CA THR A 31 16.15 2.86 43.01
C THR A 31 14.89 3.04 43.85
N LEU A 32 14.49 1.94 44.51
CA LEU A 32 13.67 1.89 45.74
C LEU A 32 12.22 2.38 45.60
N VAL A 33 11.50 1.93 44.57
CA VAL A 33 10.04 1.78 44.71
C VAL A 33 9.78 0.54 45.57
N THR A 34 10.24 0.55 46.83
CA THR A 34 9.96 -0.55 47.78
C THR A 34 8.55 -0.45 48.33
N ASP A 35 7.86 0.68 48.18
CA ASP A 35 6.50 0.83 48.69
C ASP A 35 5.64 1.67 47.74
N ALA A 36 4.80 0.97 46.98
CA ALA A 36 3.36 1.22 46.84
C ALA A 36 2.82 2.65 46.62
N LYS A 37 3.64 3.64 46.25
CA LYS A 37 3.10 4.89 45.68
C LYS A 37 2.64 4.61 44.27
N LEU A 38 1.41 4.09 44.23
CA LEU A 38 0.44 4.11 43.14
C LEU A 38 1.11 4.37 41.79
N GLY A 39 1.78 3.33 41.35
CA GLY A 39 1.34 2.77 40.12
C GLY A 39 1.90 3.43 38.88
N SER A 40 3.02 2.88 38.43
CA SER A 40 3.59 3.25 37.16
C SER A 40 2.72 2.78 36.00
N ASP A 41 2.14 3.74 35.28
CA ASP A 41 1.52 3.56 33.98
C ASP A 41 2.54 2.95 33.02
N THR A 42 2.34 1.71 32.57
CA THR A 42 3.35 0.95 31.83
C THR A 42 2.84 0.56 30.45
N TYR A 43 3.69 0.67 29.45
CA TYR A 43 3.37 0.23 28.08
C TYR A 43 4.59 -0.36 27.38
N CYS A 44 4.34 -1.14 26.33
CA CYS A 44 5.35 -1.67 25.44
C CYS A 44 5.30 -0.95 24.08
N LYS A 45 6.47 -0.56 23.57
CA LYS A 45 6.67 0.01 22.24
C LYS A 45 7.49 -0.97 21.41
N LEU A 46 6.88 -1.49 20.36
CA LEU A 46 7.51 -2.41 19.43
C LEU A 46 8.06 -1.61 18.23
N MET A 47 9.29 -1.91 17.82
CA MET A 47 9.96 -1.24 16.71
C MET A 47 10.78 -2.24 15.90
N LEU A 48 10.63 -2.23 14.58
CA LEU A 48 11.54 -2.92 13.68
C LEU A 48 12.73 -2.02 13.34
N VAL A 49 13.94 -2.51 13.55
CA VAL A 49 15.20 -1.81 13.29
C VAL A 49 16.10 -2.69 12.45
N ASP A 50 16.75 -2.15 11.42
CA ASP A 50 17.78 -2.89 10.69
C ASP A 50 19.06 -2.99 11.53
N THR A 51 19.62 -4.19 11.65
CA THR A 51 20.85 -4.43 12.42
C THR A 51 22.10 -3.93 11.70
N VAL A 52 22.04 -3.77 10.39
CA VAL A 52 23.18 -3.32 9.58
C VAL A 52 23.13 -1.79 9.51
N PRO A 53 24.08 -1.06 10.13
CA PRO A 53 24.05 0.41 10.17
C PRO A 53 24.29 1.06 8.80
N THR A 54 24.89 0.33 7.86
CA THR A 54 25.05 0.75 6.47
C THR A 54 23.76 0.55 5.67
N ASN A 55 22.85 -0.30 6.14
CA ASN A 55 21.55 -0.42 5.52
C ASN A 55 20.78 0.86 5.78
N PRO A 56 20.02 1.28 4.80
CA PRO A 56 19.49 2.60 4.86
C PRO A 56 18.23 2.59 5.74
N LYS A 57 17.96 3.71 6.43
CA LYS A 57 16.98 3.77 7.52
C LYS A 57 15.61 3.23 7.08
N VAL A 58 15.13 2.22 7.80
CA VAL A 58 13.78 1.68 7.66
C VAL A 58 12.78 2.83 7.71
N PRO A 59 11.90 3.00 6.71
CA PRO A 59 10.92 4.06 6.75
C PRO A 59 9.96 3.84 7.93
N ASN A 60 9.62 4.92 8.65
CA ASN A 60 8.69 4.86 9.79
C ASN A 60 7.27 4.40 9.38
N ARG A 61 6.95 4.56 8.09
CA ARG A 61 5.67 4.23 7.48
C ARG A 61 5.94 3.54 6.15
N CYS A 62 5.31 2.39 5.93
CA CYS A 62 5.37 1.64 4.69
C CYS A 62 3.94 1.36 4.24
N GLU A 63 3.61 1.72 2.99
CA GLU A 63 2.32 1.36 2.41
C GLU A 63 2.42 -0.05 1.83
N VAL A 64 1.64 -0.98 2.36
CA VAL A 64 1.50 -2.35 1.85
C VAL A 64 0.05 -2.53 1.41
N ASN A 65 -0.17 -2.86 0.14
CA ASN A 65 -1.52 -3.13 -0.39
C ASN A 65 -2.54 -2.00 -0.17
N GLY A 66 -2.10 -0.74 -0.20
CA GLY A 66 -2.97 0.41 0.06
C GLY A 66 -3.21 0.71 1.54
N SER A 67 -2.65 -0.11 2.44
CA SER A 67 -2.71 0.11 3.89
C SER A 67 -1.38 0.66 4.39
N LEU A 68 -1.43 1.77 5.12
CA LEU A 68 -0.26 2.38 5.72
C LEU A 68 0.11 1.63 7.01
N HIS A 69 1.17 0.84 6.95
CA HIS A 69 1.73 0.16 8.12
C HIS A 69 2.82 1.00 8.77
N GLN A 70 2.84 0.99 10.10
CA GLN A 70 3.89 1.64 10.89
C GLN A 70 4.93 0.59 11.28
N SER A 71 6.22 0.93 11.15
CA SER A 71 7.31 0.08 11.67
C SER A 71 7.47 0.20 13.19
N THR A 72 6.69 1.08 13.82
CA THR A 72 6.62 1.31 15.26
C THR A 72 5.17 1.29 15.72
N VAL A 73 4.87 0.53 16.76
CA VAL A 73 3.55 0.47 17.41
C VAL A 73 3.68 0.51 18.93
N LYS A 74 2.64 0.95 19.62
CA LYS A 74 2.60 1.09 21.09
C LYS A 74 1.38 0.33 21.62
N THR A 75 1.54 -0.37 22.74
CA THR A 75 0.42 -0.99 23.44
C THR A 75 -0.43 0.04 24.19
N ASN A 76 -1.59 -0.39 24.68
CA ASN A 76 -2.30 0.33 25.72
C ASN A 76 -1.41 0.51 26.96
N VAL A 77 -1.76 1.52 27.75
CA VAL A 77 -1.12 1.83 29.01
C VAL A 77 -1.83 1.06 30.11
N GLU A 78 -1.10 0.23 30.83
CA GLU A 78 -1.59 -0.48 31.99
C GLU A 78 -1.25 0.32 33.24
N HIS A 79 -2.28 0.74 33.95
CA HIS A 79 -2.14 1.60 35.11
C HIS A 79 -1.72 0.80 36.33
N ALA A 80 -0.84 1.39 37.09
CA ALA A 80 -0.50 0.94 38.42
C ALA A 80 0.01 -0.49 38.64
N THR A 81 0.80 -1.02 37.69
CA THR A 81 1.30 -2.39 37.79
C THR A 81 2.75 -2.52 37.30
N LEU A 82 3.52 -3.36 37.98
CA LEU A 82 4.85 -3.84 37.54
C LEU A 82 4.76 -5.15 36.75
N ASN A 83 3.55 -5.71 36.64
CA ASN A 83 3.25 -6.90 35.87
C ASN A 83 2.09 -6.60 34.90
N PRO A 84 2.29 -5.70 33.92
CA PRO A 84 1.23 -5.31 33.00
C PRO A 84 0.82 -6.48 32.11
N HIS A 85 -0.47 -6.57 31.80
CA HIS A 85 -1.07 -7.53 30.88
C HIS A 85 -1.74 -6.78 29.73
N TRP A 86 -1.17 -6.83 28.53
CA TRP A 86 -1.70 -6.11 27.36
C TRP A 86 -2.57 -7.01 26.48
N GLU A 87 -2.12 -8.23 26.22
CA GLU A 87 -2.78 -9.18 25.29
C GLU A 87 -3.12 -8.56 23.92
N GLN A 88 -2.22 -7.72 23.39
CA GLN A 88 -2.44 -6.97 22.15
C GLN A 88 -1.64 -7.54 20.98
N ALA A 89 -2.31 -7.68 19.83
CA ALA A 89 -1.72 -8.15 18.59
C ALA A 89 -1.42 -6.99 17.62
N PHE A 90 -0.25 -7.05 16.98
CA PHE A 90 0.22 -6.07 16.00
C PHE A 90 0.71 -6.77 14.74
N LYS A 91 0.63 -6.07 13.60
CA LYS A 91 1.19 -6.50 12.32
C LYS A 91 2.24 -5.49 11.87
N LEU A 92 3.50 -5.91 11.82
CA LEU A 92 4.64 -5.07 11.46
C LEU A 92 5.22 -5.52 10.11
N PRO A 93 5.49 -4.61 9.16
CA PRO A 93 6.03 -4.97 7.86
C PRO A 93 7.54 -5.24 7.98
N VAL A 94 7.97 -6.46 7.65
CA VAL A 94 9.39 -6.83 7.63
C VAL A 94 9.95 -6.56 6.24
N LEU A 95 10.89 -5.63 6.14
CA LEU A 95 11.43 -5.17 4.85
C LEU A 95 12.85 -5.66 4.55
N SER A 96 13.52 -6.27 5.52
CA SER A 96 14.87 -6.86 5.35
C SER A 96 15.00 -8.10 6.23
N ASP A 97 15.81 -9.06 5.80
CA ASP A 97 16.13 -10.24 6.59
C ASP A 97 17.02 -9.89 7.77
N THR A 98 17.80 -8.80 7.67
CA THR A 98 18.64 -8.24 8.75
C THR A 98 17.87 -7.44 9.80
N MET A 99 16.54 -7.36 9.72
CA MET A 99 15.75 -6.64 10.71
C MET A 99 15.71 -7.36 12.06
N CYS A 100 15.63 -6.56 13.11
CA CYS A 100 15.47 -6.99 14.48
C CYS A 100 14.26 -6.29 15.09
N LEU A 101 13.46 -7.04 15.85
CA LEU A 101 12.36 -6.50 16.65
C LEU A 101 12.92 -6.02 18.00
N LYS A 102 12.73 -4.75 18.31
CA LYS A 102 12.99 -4.18 19.63
C LYS A 102 11.68 -3.92 20.35
N ALA A 103 11.49 -4.57 21.50
CA ALA A 103 10.36 -4.35 22.39
C ALA A 103 10.83 -3.50 23.58
N TYR A 104 10.60 -2.19 23.51
CA TYR A 104 10.92 -1.26 24.57
C TYR A 104 9.78 -1.20 25.57
N VAL A 105 10.09 -1.33 26.86
CA VAL A 105 9.11 -1.15 27.94
C VAL A 105 9.38 0.19 28.62
N TYR A 106 8.33 1.00 28.73
CA TYR A 106 8.39 2.32 29.32
C TYR A 106 7.36 2.45 30.42
N HIS A 107 7.70 3.28 31.40
CA HIS A 107 6.76 3.86 32.32
C HIS A 107 6.39 5.26 31.83
N GLN A 108 5.11 5.46 31.54
CA GLN A 108 4.55 6.75 31.16
C GLN A 108 4.46 7.68 32.37
N ASP A 109 5.04 8.86 32.24
CA ASP A 109 4.94 9.94 33.23
C ASP A 109 4.14 11.07 32.59
N VAL A 110 3.01 11.46 33.21
CA VAL A 110 2.13 12.50 32.65
C VAL A 110 2.79 13.89 32.72
N ALA A 111 3.62 14.12 33.73
CA ALA A 111 4.28 15.40 33.96
C ALA A 111 5.72 15.42 33.42
N GLY A 112 6.33 14.25 33.25
CA GLY A 112 7.72 14.08 32.80
C GLY A 112 7.86 13.45 31.41
N GLY A 113 9.09 13.08 31.07
CA GLY A 113 9.36 12.19 29.95
C GLY A 113 9.21 10.73 30.38
N ASP A 114 8.79 9.87 29.45
CA ASP A 114 8.64 8.44 29.70
C ASP A 114 9.94 7.80 30.24
N LYS A 115 9.84 7.08 31.35
CA LYS A 115 10.98 6.42 31.99
C LYS A 115 11.22 5.05 31.36
N PHE A 116 12.42 4.84 30.84
CA PHE A 116 12.83 3.56 30.26
C PHE A 116 12.94 2.48 31.34
N LEU A 117 12.24 1.36 31.15
CA LEU A 117 12.29 0.18 32.04
C LEU A 117 13.14 -0.95 31.47
N GLY A 118 13.32 -1.02 30.15
CA GLY A 118 14.16 -2.02 29.51
C GLY A 118 13.82 -2.25 28.04
N VAL A 119 14.70 -2.95 27.32
CA VAL A 119 14.46 -3.38 25.94
C VAL A 119 14.75 -4.87 25.78
N ALA A 120 13.84 -5.59 25.13
CA ALA A 120 14.14 -6.91 24.57
C ALA A 120 14.49 -6.75 23.09
N GLN A 121 15.61 -7.33 22.68
CA GLN A 121 16.09 -7.33 21.29
C GLN A 121 15.96 -8.74 20.73
N ILE A 122 15.17 -8.91 19.67
CA ILE A 122 14.86 -10.19 19.06
C ILE A 122 15.35 -10.19 17.61
N ASP A 123 16.37 -11.00 17.32
CA ASP A 123 16.86 -11.19 15.95
C ASP A 123 15.85 -12.04 15.16
N LEU A 124 15.34 -11.50 14.05
CA LEU A 124 14.37 -12.20 13.22
C LEU A 124 15.02 -13.32 12.41
N ILE A 125 16.32 -13.22 12.08
CA ILE A 125 17.08 -14.25 11.36
C ILE A 125 17.05 -15.54 12.16
N ASP A 126 17.48 -15.47 13.41
CA ASP A 126 17.58 -16.61 14.30
C ASP A 126 16.21 -17.22 14.61
N HIS A 127 15.16 -16.39 14.68
CA HIS A 127 13.82 -16.85 15.03
C HIS A 127 13.01 -17.45 13.87
N PHE A 128 13.18 -16.97 12.63
CA PHE A 128 12.29 -17.35 11.53
C PHE A 128 13.01 -17.90 10.29
N PHE A 129 14.24 -17.44 10.04
CA PHE A 129 14.96 -17.73 8.80
C PHE A 129 15.96 -18.89 8.94
N LEU A 130 16.43 -19.13 10.16
CA LEU A 130 17.13 -20.33 10.61
C LEU A 130 16.04 -21.24 11.32
N PRO A 131 16.21 -22.54 11.57
CA PRO A 131 15.38 -23.66 11.10
C PRO A 131 14.05 -24.02 11.82
N GLU A 132 13.29 -24.95 11.21
CA GLU A 132 12.23 -25.89 11.70
C GLU A 132 10.99 -25.38 12.47
N GLN A 133 10.98 -24.16 13.00
CA GLN A 133 9.88 -23.64 13.85
C GLN A 133 8.86 -22.74 13.14
N GLN A 134 8.80 -22.75 11.81
CA GLN A 134 8.15 -21.69 11.00
C GLN A 134 6.63 -21.49 11.19
N HIS A 135 5.94 -22.25 12.04
CA HIS A 135 4.47 -22.19 12.11
C HIS A 135 3.86 -22.21 13.52
N ALA A 136 4.64 -22.40 14.59
CA ALA A 136 4.09 -22.41 15.93
C ALA A 136 4.22 -21.02 16.58
N VAL A 137 3.09 -20.34 16.77
CA VAL A 137 2.98 -19.15 17.63
C VAL A 137 3.38 -19.57 19.04
N LYS A 138 4.64 -19.38 19.43
CA LYS A 138 5.16 -19.77 20.74
C LYS A 138 5.29 -18.56 21.64
N LYS A 139 4.58 -18.58 22.78
CA LYS A 139 4.80 -17.66 23.89
C LYS A 139 6.21 -17.84 24.42
N THR A 140 7.01 -16.79 24.35
CA THR A 140 8.41 -16.80 24.78
C THR A 140 8.68 -15.61 25.68
N MET A 141 9.33 -15.86 26.82
CA MET A 141 9.80 -14.83 27.74
C MET A 141 11.13 -14.28 27.26
N TYR A 142 11.18 -12.99 26.96
CA TYR A 142 12.39 -12.28 26.54
C TYR A 142 12.91 -11.40 27.68
N PRO A 143 14.14 -11.63 28.18
CA PRO A 143 14.70 -10.82 29.26
C PRO A 143 14.96 -9.39 28.78
N LEU A 144 14.62 -8.42 29.61
CA LEU A 144 14.87 -7.01 29.33
C LEU A 144 16.32 -6.66 29.64
N LYS A 145 16.91 -5.79 28.82
CA LYS A 145 18.27 -5.27 28.98
C LYS A 145 18.29 -3.74 28.90
N ALA A 146 19.36 -3.13 29.39
CA ALA A 146 19.65 -1.73 29.12
C ALA A 146 20.06 -1.55 27.64
N ASP A 147 19.64 -0.45 27.03
CA ASP A 147 20.18 -0.03 25.72
C ASP A 147 21.45 0.83 25.90
N GLU A 148 22.09 1.19 24.79
CA GLU A 148 23.33 2.00 24.80
C GLU A 148 23.17 3.35 25.52
N LYS A 149 21.97 3.96 25.45
CA LYS A 149 21.67 5.24 26.09
C LYS A 149 21.45 5.11 27.60
N HIS A 150 21.14 3.91 28.05
CA HIS A 150 20.81 3.59 29.44
C HIS A 150 21.77 2.55 30.04
N ALA A 151 23.01 2.44 29.54
CA ALA A 151 23.97 1.42 29.98
C ALA A 151 24.24 1.40 31.50
N ASN A 152 24.11 2.56 32.17
CA ASN A 152 24.30 2.70 33.61
C ASN A 152 23.06 2.36 34.45
N LYS A 153 21.93 2.08 33.80
CA LYS A 153 20.65 1.81 34.46
C LYS A 153 20.51 0.32 34.75
N LYS A 154 20.14 -0.03 35.99
CA LYS A 154 19.81 -1.41 36.35
C LYS A 154 18.44 -1.76 35.78
N VAL A 155 18.42 -2.62 34.77
CA VAL A 155 17.20 -3.16 34.16
C VAL A 155 16.97 -4.57 34.68
N THR A 156 15.75 -4.87 35.11
CA THR A 156 15.31 -6.24 35.41
C THR A 156 13.90 -6.46 34.87
N GLY A 157 13.48 -7.73 34.85
CA GLY A 157 12.20 -8.14 34.30
C GLY A 157 12.29 -8.76 32.91
N SER A 158 11.15 -9.26 32.44
CA SER A 158 11.03 -9.94 31.15
C SER A 158 9.69 -9.59 30.50
N VAL A 159 9.65 -9.62 29.17
CA VAL A 159 8.42 -9.44 28.38
C VAL A 159 8.05 -10.75 27.69
N GLU A 160 6.79 -11.16 27.81
CA GLU A 160 6.24 -12.33 27.13
C GLU A 160 5.67 -11.91 25.77
N LEU A 161 6.27 -12.41 24.70
CA LEU A 161 5.81 -12.16 23.33
C LEU A 161 5.50 -13.49 22.63
N SER A 162 4.47 -13.48 21.78
CA SER A 162 4.31 -14.48 20.73
C SER A 162 4.60 -13.85 19.38
N LEU A 163 5.46 -14.48 18.60
CA LEU A 163 5.86 -13.98 17.29
C LEU A 163 5.46 -14.99 16.22
N ALA A 164 4.88 -14.51 15.13
CA ALA A 164 4.59 -15.30 13.95
C ALA A 164 4.96 -14.49 12.71
N PHE A 165 5.81 -15.07 11.86
CA PHE A 165 6.15 -14.47 10.59
C PHE A 165 5.25 -15.03 9.50
N LEU A 166 4.47 -14.16 8.89
CA LEU A 166 3.68 -14.45 7.70
C LEU A 166 4.52 -14.03 6.50
N PRO A 167 5.30 -14.95 5.89
CA PRO A 167 6.07 -14.61 4.71
C PRO A 167 5.12 -14.09 3.64
N ASN A 168 5.54 -13.05 2.93
CA ASN A 168 4.74 -12.59 1.81
C ASN A 168 4.73 -13.69 0.74
N THR A 169 3.64 -14.44 0.61
CA THR A 169 3.50 -15.48 -0.41
C THR A 169 3.25 -14.89 -1.79
N ASN A 170 2.78 -13.64 -1.85
CA ASN A 170 2.60 -12.94 -3.11
C ASN A 170 3.97 -12.67 -3.69
N THR A 171 4.06 -12.75 -5.02
CA THR A 171 5.22 -12.22 -5.71
C THR A 171 5.07 -10.71 -5.72
N VAL A 172 5.90 -10.04 -4.91
CA VAL A 172 5.98 -8.60 -4.97
C VAL A 172 6.77 -8.24 -6.22
N VAL A 173 6.10 -7.51 -7.10
CA VAL A 173 6.79 -6.77 -8.15
C VAL A 173 7.02 -5.38 -7.61
N SER A 174 8.28 -5.03 -7.34
CA SER A 174 8.66 -3.64 -7.13
C SER A 174 9.20 -3.09 -8.45
N VAL A 175 8.53 -2.07 -8.98
CA VAL A 175 8.94 -1.36 -10.18
C VAL A 175 9.26 0.07 -9.79
N THR A 176 10.54 0.38 -9.65
CA THR A 176 10.99 1.77 -9.53
C THR A 176 11.11 2.38 -10.91
N VAL A 177 10.26 3.37 -11.18
CA VAL A 177 10.40 4.22 -12.35
C VAL A 177 11.47 5.25 -12.05
N VAL A 178 12.61 5.16 -12.73
CA VAL A 178 13.75 6.06 -12.50
C VAL A 178 13.55 7.33 -13.33
N ASP A 179 13.68 7.20 -14.65
CA ASP A 179 13.58 8.32 -15.57
C ASP A 179 12.95 7.92 -16.92
N GLY A 180 12.55 8.92 -17.67
CA GLY A 180 12.27 8.82 -19.10
C GLY A 180 13.29 9.64 -19.86
N LYS A 181 13.69 9.20 -21.05
CA LYS A 181 14.56 9.96 -21.95
C LYS A 181 13.90 10.12 -23.30
N GLY A 182 13.82 11.36 -23.77
CA GLY A 182 13.23 11.67 -25.08
C GLY A 182 11.74 11.36 -25.15
N VAL A 183 11.06 11.33 -24.00
CA VAL A 183 9.61 11.18 -23.93
C VAL A 183 9.00 12.41 -24.58
N SER A 184 8.61 12.34 -25.85
CA SER A 184 7.95 13.45 -26.53
C SER A 184 6.46 13.43 -26.23
N THR A 185 5.91 14.55 -25.76
CA THR A 185 4.45 14.68 -25.66
C THR A 185 3.87 14.59 -27.07
N ALA A 186 2.83 13.77 -27.23
CA ALA A 186 2.19 13.55 -28.52
C ALA A 186 1.35 14.75 -29.01
N LEU A 187 1.40 15.89 -28.31
CA LEU A 187 0.67 17.11 -28.67
C LEU A 187 1.63 18.13 -29.29
N PRO A 188 1.56 18.36 -30.62
CA PRO A 188 2.24 19.50 -31.21
C PRO A 188 1.72 20.79 -30.56
N GLY A 189 2.58 21.52 -29.85
CA GLY A 189 2.26 22.80 -29.22
C GLY A 189 2.12 22.80 -27.70
N THR A 190 2.26 21.67 -26.99
CA THR A 190 2.34 21.72 -25.52
C THR A 190 3.65 22.36 -25.08
N THR A 191 3.53 23.44 -24.30
CA THR A 191 4.67 24.15 -23.72
C THR A 191 5.36 23.28 -22.66
N LYS A 192 6.63 23.59 -22.32
CA LYS A 192 7.52 22.85 -21.39
C LYS A 192 7.02 22.72 -19.92
N SER A 193 5.71 22.84 -19.66
CA SER A 193 5.14 22.89 -18.31
C SER A 193 4.09 21.81 -18.00
N THR A 194 3.77 20.89 -18.94
CA THR A 194 2.81 19.83 -18.63
C THR A 194 3.37 18.87 -17.59
N LYS A 195 2.53 18.39 -16.67
CA LYS A 195 2.94 17.36 -15.71
C LYS A 195 2.67 15.98 -16.30
N VAL A 196 3.52 15.01 -15.99
CA VAL A 196 3.36 13.61 -16.38
C VAL A 196 3.45 12.71 -15.15
N LYS A 197 2.64 11.65 -15.13
CA LYS A 197 2.72 10.59 -14.13
C LYS A 197 2.75 9.23 -14.83
N MET A 198 3.29 8.22 -14.17
CA MET A 198 3.23 6.84 -14.65
C MET A 198 2.23 6.04 -13.83
N CYS A 199 1.41 5.26 -14.52
CA CYS A 199 0.47 4.34 -13.91
C CYS A 199 0.84 2.91 -14.34
N GLY A 200 0.97 2.01 -13.38
CA GLY A 200 1.33 0.61 -13.60
C GLY A 200 0.25 -0.34 -13.10
N TRP A 201 0.06 -1.44 -13.82
CA TRP A 201 -0.81 -2.56 -13.45
C TRP A 201 -0.38 -3.84 -14.15
N ILE A 202 -0.99 -4.96 -13.77
CA ILE A 202 -0.70 -6.27 -14.35
C ILE A 202 -1.85 -6.68 -15.25
N VAL A 203 -1.50 -7.21 -16.41
CA VAL A 203 -2.43 -7.69 -17.43
C VAL A 203 -2.15 -9.15 -17.70
N ASP A 204 -3.20 -9.96 -17.78
CA ASP A 204 -3.16 -11.34 -18.24
C ASP A 204 -4.03 -11.52 -19.48
N GLU A 205 -4.28 -12.78 -19.87
CA GLU A 205 -5.18 -13.13 -20.97
C GLU A 205 -6.64 -12.74 -20.71
N THR A 206 -7.06 -12.68 -19.44
CA THR A 206 -8.43 -12.33 -19.05
C THR A 206 -8.65 -10.82 -18.92
N GLY A 207 -7.58 -10.02 -18.85
CA GLY A 207 -7.62 -8.57 -18.83
C GLY A 207 -6.75 -7.96 -17.74
N VAL A 208 -7.24 -6.89 -17.10
CA VAL A 208 -6.50 -6.20 -16.03
C VAL A 208 -6.73 -6.93 -14.71
N LYS A 209 -5.66 -7.48 -14.13
CA LYS A 209 -5.72 -7.99 -12.75
C LYS A 209 -5.51 -6.84 -11.78
N SER A 210 -6.33 -6.79 -10.72
CA SER A 210 -6.13 -5.80 -9.67
C SER A 210 -4.80 -6.05 -8.95
N ALA A 211 -4.02 -5.00 -8.73
CA ALA A 211 -2.74 -5.03 -8.02
C ALA A 211 -2.88 -5.26 -6.49
N GLY A 212 -3.78 -6.13 -6.05
CA GLY A 212 -3.98 -6.49 -4.63
C GLY A 212 -4.54 -5.40 -3.72
N SER A 213 -4.98 -4.25 -4.26
CA SER A 213 -5.60 -3.15 -3.49
C SER A 213 -6.91 -2.69 -4.14
N ALA A 214 -7.73 -1.93 -3.39
CA ALA A 214 -9.01 -1.38 -3.87
C ALA A 214 -8.90 -0.60 -5.19
N SER A 215 -7.71 -0.08 -5.52
CA SER A 215 -7.38 0.40 -6.86
C SER A 215 -6.49 -0.62 -7.59
N PRO A 216 -6.87 -1.09 -8.80
CA PRO A 216 -6.02 -1.91 -9.65
C PRO A 216 -4.82 -1.11 -10.22
N LEU A 217 -4.91 0.22 -10.19
CA LEU A 217 -3.92 1.15 -10.71
C LEU A 217 -3.06 1.70 -9.59
N LYS A 218 -1.75 1.54 -9.73
CA LYS A 218 -0.75 2.22 -8.89
C LYS A 218 -0.07 3.31 -9.70
N GLU A 219 0.12 4.47 -9.09
CA GLU A 219 0.59 5.67 -9.79
C GLU A 219 1.82 6.27 -9.13
N THR A 220 2.70 6.87 -9.92
CA THR A 220 3.77 7.72 -9.42
C THR A 220 3.22 9.11 -9.07
N HIS A 221 4.01 9.90 -8.34
CA HIS A 221 3.75 11.33 -8.27
C HIS A 221 3.90 11.99 -9.66
N SER A 222 3.30 13.16 -9.82
CA SER A 222 3.35 13.93 -11.07
C SER A 222 4.63 14.77 -11.14
N VAL A 223 5.34 14.67 -12.27
CA VAL A 223 6.62 15.36 -12.51
C VAL A 223 6.47 16.29 -13.72
N THR A 224 7.09 17.47 -13.68
CA THR A 224 7.07 18.39 -14.83
C THR A 224 7.82 17.78 -16.01
N HIS A 225 7.17 17.77 -17.17
CA HIS A 225 7.73 17.27 -18.41
C HIS A 225 8.78 18.24 -18.95
N ASN A 226 10.03 17.77 -19.03
CA ASN A 226 11.17 18.48 -19.58
C ASN A 226 11.87 17.65 -20.68
N GLY A 227 11.16 16.68 -21.28
CA GLY A 227 11.72 15.67 -22.20
C GLY A 227 12.55 14.57 -21.52
N ALA A 228 12.91 14.74 -20.25
CA ALA A 228 13.61 13.76 -19.45
C ALA A 228 13.07 13.68 -17.99
N PRO A 229 11.78 13.35 -17.79
CA PRO A 229 11.17 13.31 -16.47
C PRO A 229 11.88 12.30 -15.56
N LYS A 230 12.08 12.66 -14.29
CA LYS A 230 12.63 11.79 -13.25
C LYS A 230 11.59 11.56 -12.19
N TRP A 231 11.17 10.31 -12.01
CA TRP A 231 10.12 9.96 -11.05
C TRP A 231 10.70 9.38 -9.78
N ASN A 232 11.75 8.57 -9.85
CA ASN A 232 12.35 7.90 -8.71
C ASN A 232 11.32 7.32 -7.72
N THR A 233 10.27 6.72 -8.27
CA THR A 233 9.11 6.24 -7.49
C THR A 233 8.95 4.75 -7.67
N THR A 234 8.93 4.03 -6.55
CA THR A 234 8.65 2.59 -6.51
C THR A 234 7.17 2.32 -6.44
N ILE A 235 6.69 1.53 -7.40
CA ILE A 235 5.34 0.99 -7.41
C ILE A 235 5.43 -0.47 -6.95
N TYR A 236 4.69 -0.81 -5.90
CA TYR A 236 4.53 -2.20 -5.43
C TYR A 236 3.25 -2.80 -6.01
N MET A 237 3.37 -3.96 -6.64
CA MET A 237 2.25 -4.74 -7.16
C MET A 237 2.32 -6.14 -6.58
N ASP A 238 1.26 -6.54 -5.88
CA ASP A 238 1.09 -7.92 -5.44
C ASP A 238 0.57 -8.76 -6.61
N HIS A 239 1.33 -9.79 -6.97
CA HIS A 239 0.99 -10.67 -8.07
C HIS A 239 1.34 -12.11 -7.76
N MET A 240 0.44 -13.02 -8.11
CA MET A 240 0.78 -14.42 -8.23
C MET A 240 0.80 -14.71 -9.72
N PRO A 241 1.96 -15.03 -10.33
CA PRO A 241 2.01 -15.36 -11.74
C PRO A 241 1.15 -16.59 -11.97
N THR A 242 0.08 -16.38 -12.72
CA THR A 242 -0.93 -17.40 -13.03
C THR A 242 -0.79 -17.88 -14.47
N HIS A 243 -0.30 -17.01 -15.35
CA HIS A 243 -0.13 -17.31 -16.77
C HIS A 243 1.26 -16.89 -17.26
N PRO A 244 1.85 -17.65 -18.20
CA PRO A 244 3.15 -17.30 -18.79
C PRO A 244 3.13 -15.99 -19.59
N THR A 245 1.93 -15.53 -19.95
CA THR A 245 1.61 -14.30 -20.69
C THR A 245 1.34 -13.11 -19.78
N ASP A 246 1.38 -13.28 -18.45
CA ASP A 246 1.23 -12.18 -17.50
C ASP A 246 2.28 -11.09 -17.80
N THR A 247 1.84 -9.84 -17.87
CA THR A 247 2.65 -8.71 -18.32
C THR A 247 2.42 -7.51 -17.39
N ILE A 248 3.50 -6.90 -16.92
CA ILE A 248 3.42 -5.60 -16.25
C ILE A 248 3.28 -4.54 -17.34
N ARG A 249 2.15 -3.84 -17.33
CA ARG A 249 1.87 -2.74 -18.25
C ARG A 249 2.00 -1.43 -17.50
N MET A 250 2.80 -0.51 -18.03
CA MET A 250 2.88 0.85 -17.53
C MET A 250 2.49 1.84 -18.61
N LYS A 251 1.73 2.86 -18.25
CA LYS A 251 1.39 3.97 -19.13
C LYS A 251 1.94 5.27 -18.57
N ILE A 252 2.45 6.11 -19.46
CA ILE A 252 2.73 7.52 -19.14
C ILE A 252 1.46 8.30 -19.45
N LEU A 253 0.93 8.98 -18.44
CA LEU A 253 -0.23 9.83 -18.55
C LEU A 253 0.19 11.30 -18.46
N GLU A 254 -0.26 12.09 -19.42
CA GLU A 254 -0.19 13.54 -19.35
C GLU A 254 -1.30 14.04 -18.42
N VAL A 255 -0.90 14.73 -17.37
CA VAL A 255 -1.81 15.35 -16.40
C VAL A 255 -2.07 16.75 -16.93
N GLU A 256 -3.25 16.94 -17.50
CA GLU A 256 -3.71 18.25 -17.94
C GLU A 256 -3.64 19.21 -16.75
N LYS A 257 -3.17 20.44 -17.02
CA LYS A 257 -3.03 21.47 -15.99
C LYS A 257 -4.43 21.73 -15.46
N GLN A 258 -4.75 21.21 -14.28
CA GLN A 258 -5.98 21.61 -13.60
C GLN A 258 -5.87 23.11 -13.39
N ASP A 259 -6.69 23.87 -14.11
CA ASP A 259 -6.87 25.29 -13.84
C ASP A 259 -7.18 25.43 -12.35
N GLY A 260 -6.52 26.38 -11.68
CA GLY A 260 -6.40 26.43 -10.21
C GLY A 260 -7.72 26.43 -9.42
N LEU A 261 -8.87 26.56 -10.09
CA LEU A 261 -10.20 26.36 -9.50
C LEU A 261 -10.53 24.90 -9.15
N ALA A 262 -9.98 23.90 -9.86
CA ALA A 262 -10.32 22.49 -9.63
C ALA A 262 -9.59 21.88 -8.41
N ALA A 263 -8.51 22.51 -7.92
CA ALA A 263 -7.75 22.06 -6.77
C ALA A 263 -8.53 22.14 -5.43
N CYS A 264 -9.62 22.89 -5.38
CA CYS A 264 -10.43 23.08 -4.16
C CYS A 264 -11.45 21.95 -3.90
N PHE A 265 -11.66 21.00 -4.82
CA PHE A 265 -12.69 19.97 -4.67
C PHE A 265 -12.18 18.55 -5.00
N PRO A 266 -11.56 17.85 -4.03
CA PRO A 266 -11.03 16.48 -4.22
C PRO A 266 -12.06 15.46 -4.71
N ALA A 267 -13.35 15.67 -4.43
CA ALA A 267 -14.43 14.77 -4.84
C ALA A 267 -14.69 14.76 -6.37
N LEU A 268 -14.33 15.82 -7.10
CA LEU A 268 -14.43 15.87 -8.57
C LEU A 268 -13.21 15.19 -9.26
N CYS A 269 -12.09 15.05 -8.55
CA CYS A 269 -10.88 14.41 -9.06
C CYS A 269 -10.95 12.86 -9.05
N ALA A 270 -11.93 12.27 -8.36
CA ALA A 270 -12.12 10.83 -8.26
C ALA A 270 -12.93 10.24 -9.43
N SER A 271 -13.34 11.04 -10.41
CA SER A 271 -13.88 10.50 -11.66
C SER A 271 -12.77 9.72 -12.38
N PRO A 272 -12.91 8.40 -12.61
CA PRO A 272 -11.96 7.62 -13.39
C PRO A 272 -11.85 8.09 -14.86
N ASN A 273 -12.64 9.09 -15.25
CA ASN A 273 -12.71 9.68 -16.58
C ASN A 273 -12.14 11.11 -16.67
N SER A 274 -11.33 11.58 -15.72
CA SER A 274 -10.49 12.75 -16.01
C SER A 274 -9.66 12.40 -17.27
N PRO A 275 -9.72 13.19 -18.37
CA PRO A 275 -9.20 12.80 -19.68
C PRO A 275 -7.68 12.90 -19.72
N MET A 276 -7.02 12.14 -18.85
CA MET A 276 -5.58 11.97 -18.87
C MET A 276 -5.20 11.31 -20.19
N LYS A 277 -4.50 12.07 -21.03
CA LYS A 277 -4.07 11.58 -22.34
C LYS A 277 -2.88 10.66 -22.13
N ALA A 278 -3.02 9.41 -22.56
CA ALA A 278 -1.89 8.49 -22.57
C ALA A 278 -0.87 8.92 -23.63
N VAL A 279 0.37 9.19 -23.20
CA VAL A 279 1.49 9.57 -24.08
C VAL A 279 2.09 8.33 -24.74
N GLY A 280 2.23 7.27 -23.97
CA GLY A 280 2.82 6.00 -24.43
C GLY A 280 2.68 4.92 -23.35
N LYS A 281 3.08 3.71 -23.71
CA LYS A 281 3.09 2.56 -22.81
C LYS A 281 4.39 1.76 -22.93
N VAL A 282 4.72 1.03 -21.88
CA VAL A 282 5.74 -0.02 -21.88
C VAL A 282 5.11 -1.29 -21.32
N ASP A 283 5.42 -2.42 -21.94
CA ASP A 283 4.95 -3.74 -21.54
C ASP A 283 6.19 -4.58 -21.17
N LEU A 284 6.12 -5.27 -20.03
CA LEU A 284 7.18 -6.06 -19.44
C LEU A 284 6.68 -7.49 -19.19
N PRO A 285 7.07 -8.47 -20.01
CA PRO A 285 6.68 -9.87 -19.81
C PRO A 285 7.20 -10.39 -18.47
N ILE A 286 6.30 -10.86 -17.62
CA ILE A 286 6.65 -11.29 -16.26
C ILE A 286 7.51 -12.56 -16.28
N SER A 287 7.20 -13.50 -17.17
CA SER A 287 7.99 -14.73 -17.35
C SER A 287 9.47 -14.45 -17.63
N GLN A 288 9.76 -13.45 -18.48
CA GLN A 288 11.13 -13.02 -18.73
C GLN A 288 11.79 -12.40 -17.49
N LEU A 289 11.08 -11.51 -16.79
CA LEU A 289 11.59 -10.87 -15.58
C LEU A 289 11.90 -11.87 -14.46
N VAL A 290 11.05 -12.87 -14.27
CA VAL A 290 11.26 -13.96 -13.30
C VAL A 290 12.57 -14.68 -13.59
N GLN A 291 12.78 -15.06 -14.85
CA GLN A 291 13.96 -15.82 -15.25
C GLN A 291 15.23 -15.01 -15.05
N GLU A 292 15.26 -13.76 -15.54
CA GLU A 292 16.43 -12.90 -15.41
C GLU A 292 16.74 -12.56 -13.94
N GLN A 293 15.71 -12.31 -13.12
CA GLN A 293 15.91 -12.04 -11.69
C GLN A 293 16.45 -13.29 -10.98
N LYS A 294 15.91 -14.47 -11.30
CA LYS A 294 16.39 -15.75 -10.76
C LYS A 294 17.87 -15.97 -11.06
N GLU A 295 18.27 -15.78 -12.32
CA GLU A 295 19.67 -15.94 -12.74
C GLU A 295 20.59 -14.93 -12.03
N MET A 296 20.17 -13.67 -11.93
CA MET A 296 20.92 -12.64 -11.21
C MET A 296 21.07 -12.97 -9.72
N GLU A 297 19.98 -13.27 -9.00
CA GLU A 297 20.03 -13.52 -7.56
C GLU A 297 20.80 -14.79 -7.22
N MET A 298 20.73 -15.83 -8.06
CA MET A 298 21.55 -17.03 -7.91
C MET A 298 23.04 -16.71 -8.05
N LYS A 299 23.43 -15.92 -9.05
CA LYS A 299 24.82 -15.48 -9.24
C LYS A 299 25.34 -14.66 -8.06
N LEU A 300 24.51 -13.76 -7.51
CA LEU A 300 24.88 -12.97 -6.33
C LEU A 300 25.04 -13.83 -5.08
N ALA A 301 24.11 -14.77 -4.86
CA ALA A 301 24.21 -15.72 -3.76
C ALA A 301 25.51 -16.57 -3.87
N GLU A 302 25.88 -16.99 -5.08
CA GLU A 302 27.14 -17.68 -5.37
C GLU A 302 28.38 -16.79 -5.18
N ALA A 303 28.29 -15.49 -5.43
CA ALA A 303 29.34 -14.52 -5.09
C ALA A 303 29.40 -14.24 -3.58
N GLY A 304 28.30 -14.48 -2.85
CA GLY A 304 28.19 -14.11 -1.43
C GLY A 304 27.90 -12.62 -1.29
N GLU A 305 27.49 -11.97 -2.37
CA GLU A 305 26.90 -10.65 -2.33
C GLU A 305 25.45 -10.78 -1.86
N TYR A 306 25.08 -9.97 -0.89
CA TYR A 306 23.77 -10.02 -0.27
C TYR A 306 23.08 -8.66 -0.43
N GLY A 307 21.79 -8.70 -0.78
CA GLY A 307 20.94 -7.52 -0.82
C GLY A 307 19.93 -7.57 -1.95
N PRO A 308 18.87 -6.74 -1.87
CA PRO A 308 17.96 -6.54 -2.98
C PRO A 308 18.74 -5.97 -4.18
N LYS A 309 18.71 -6.67 -5.32
CA LYS A 309 19.23 -6.14 -6.58
C LYS A 309 18.09 -6.02 -7.58
N TYR A 310 18.06 -4.87 -8.23
CA TYR A 310 17.07 -4.54 -9.25
C TYR A 310 17.63 -4.86 -10.63
N LEU A 311 16.80 -5.43 -11.50
CA LEU A 311 17.03 -5.47 -12.94
C LEU A 311 16.85 -4.07 -13.50
N SER A 312 17.93 -3.45 -13.96
CA SER A 312 17.85 -2.22 -14.74
C SER A 312 17.41 -2.54 -16.17
N LYS A 313 16.23 -2.03 -16.55
CA LYS A 313 15.63 -2.16 -17.88
C LYS A 313 15.46 -0.79 -18.51
N SER A 314 15.91 -0.64 -19.75
CA SER A 314 15.58 0.52 -20.57
C SER A 314 14.66 0.08 -21.70
N LEU A 315 13.43 0.56 -21.69
CA LEU A 315 12.38 0.12 -22.61
C LEU A 315 11.95 1.26 -23.51
N ALA A 316 11.80 0.98 -24.81
CA ALA A 316 11.25 1.93 -25.75
C ALA A 316 9.75 2.15 -25.49
N LEU A 317 9.30 3.39 -25.55
CA LEU A 317 7.88 3.72 -25.46
C LEU A 317 7.14 3.25 -26.71
N MET A 318 6.03 2.56 -26.50
CA MET A 318 5.12 2.14 -27.55
C MET A 318 3.88 3.05 -27.60
N PRO A 319 3.27 3.26 -28.78
CA PRO A 319 1.99 3.96 -28.88
C PRO A 319 0.92 3.27 -28.03
N HIS A 320 0.07 4.06 -27.37
CA HIS A 320 -0.99 3.49 -26.53
C HIS A 320 -2.05 2.75 -27.37
N THR A 321 -2.47 3.34 -28.48
CA THR A 321 -3.45 2.79 -29.43
C THR A 321 -2.83 2.70 -30.83
N ALA A 322 -3.34 1.80 -31.66
CA ALA A 322 -2.90 1.69 -33.06
C ALA A 322 -3.16 2.99 -33.88
N THR A 323 -4.10 3.81 -33.42
CA THR A 323 -4.46 5.12 -33.98
C THR A 323 -3.68 6.29 -33.39
N ALA A 324 -2.92 6.08 -32.31
CA ALA A 324 -2.09 7.14 -31.74
C ALA A 324 -0.97 7.52 -32.72
N SER A 325 -0.57 8.80 -32.69
CA SER A 325 0.47 9.34 -33.58
C SER A 325 1.69 8.42 -33.64
N LYS A 326 2.21 8.21 -34.87
CA LYS A 326 3.46 7.46 -35.14
C LYS A 326 4.70 8.09 -34.49
N ASP A 327 4.54 9.24 -33.83
CA ASP A 327 5.63 10.03 -33.26
C ASP A 327 5.90 9.78 -31.77
N VAL A 328 5.30 8.75 -31.14
CA VAL A 328 5.68 8.37 -29.77
C VAL A 328 7.13 7.87 -29.80
N LYS A 329 8.05 8.69 -29.30
CA LYS A 329 9.46 8.37 -29.15
C LYS A 329 9.86 8.53 -27.68
N GLY A 330 10.93 7.83 -27.33
CA GLY A 330 11.55 7.89 -26.01
C GLY A 330 11.76 6.51 -25.40
N THR A 331 12.54 6.50 -24.32
CA THR A 331 12.80 5.31 -23.52
C THR A 331 12.44 5.60 -22.07
N VAL A 332 12.05 4.57 -21.33
CA VAL A 332 11.84 4.62 -19.87
C VAL A 332 12.84 3.69 -19.22
N SER A 333 13.54 4.20 -18.21
CA SER A 333 14.44 3.43 -17.36
C SER A 333 13.69 2.96 -16.13
N LEU A 334 13.66 1.64 -15.93
CA LEU A 334 12.97 0.96 -14.85
C LEU A 334 13.97 0.13 -14.07
N HIS A 335 13.85 0.15 -12.75
CA HIS A 335 14.48 -0.81 -11.84
C HIS A 335 13.39 -1.76 -11.38
N VAL A 336 13.42 -2.99 -11.90
CA VAL A 336 12.40 -4.00 -11.62
C VAL A 336 12.99 -5.05 -10.72
N ARG A 337 12.26 -5.45 -9.69
CA ARG A 337 12.57 -6.65 -8.92
C ARG A 337 11.34 -7.52 -8.87
N TYR A 338 11.53 -8.80 -9.17
CA TYR A 338 10.46 -9.79 -9.22
C TYR A 338 10.85 -11.00 -8.38
N MET A 339 10.33 -11.10 -7.14
CA MET A 339 10.81 -12.08 -6.18
C MET A 339 9.80 -13.20 -5.92
N THR A 340 9.93 -14.33 -6.62
CA THR A 340 9.06 -15.50 -6.39
C THR A 340 9.45 -16.22 -5.09
N PRO A 341 8.52 -16.98 -4.47
CA PRO A 341 8.84 -17.88 -3.36
C PRO A 341 9.96 -18.87 -3.71
N GLU A 342 10.00 -19.36 -4.96
CA GLU A 342 11.03 -20.29 -5.43
C GLU A 342 12.41 -19.67 -5.47
N VAL A 343 12.54 -18.45 -6.00
CA VAL A 343 13.81 -17.73 -6.04
C VAL A 343 14.30 -17.46 -4.61
N ARG A 344 13.40 -17.05 -3.71
CA ARG A 344 13.73 -16.88 -2.28
C ARG A 344 14.24 -18.18 -1.67
N ALA A 345 13.56 -19.29 -1.91
CA ALA A 345 13.95 -20.58 -1.37
C ALA A 345 15.33 -21.01 -1.89
N ALA A 346 15.60 -20.83 -3.19
CA ALA A 346 16.89 -21.14 -3.80
C ALA A 346 18.03 -20.28 -3.24
N VAL A 347 17.83 -18.97 -3.14
CA VAL A 347 18.81 -18.04 -2.54
C VAL A 347 19.09 -18.39 -1.09
N ARG A 348 18.05 -18.71 -0.30
CA ARG A 348 18.21 -19.16 1.11
C ARG A 348 19.00 -20.45 1.21
N ALA A 349 18.77 -21.42 0.34
CA ALA A 349 19.51 -22.68 0.34
C ALA A 349 21.01 -22.45 0.06
N VAL A 350 21.34 -21.56 -0.88
CA VAL A 350 22.74 -21.18 -1.16
C VAL A 350 23.37 -20.47 0.05
N LYS A 351 22.64 -19.57 0.71
CA LYS A 351 23.08 -18.90 1.94
C LYS A 351 23.38 -19.89 3.06
N ALA A 352 22.45 -20.81 3.34
CA ALA A 352 22.62 -21.83 4.38
C ALA A 352 23.87 -22.69 4.13
N ARG A 353 24.06 -23.13 2.87
CA ARG A 353 25.24 -23.89 2.45
C ARG A 353 26.54 -23.13 2.70
N LYS A 354 26.59 -21.83 2.37
CA LYS A 354 27.78 -20.99 2.58
C LYS A 354 28.07 -20.72 4.04
N ALA A 355 27.04 -20.59 4.86
CA ALA A 355 27.19 -20.42 6.31
C ALA A 355 27.62 -21.72 7.03
N GLY A 356 27.81 -22.83 6.31
CA GLY A 356 28.12 -24.13 6.91
C GLY A 356 26.95 -24.72 7.72
N ILE A 357 25.75 -24.11 7.61
CA ILE A 357 24.54 -24.62 8.24
C ILE A 357 24.13 -25.84 7.41
N LYS A 358 24.18 -27.03 8.03
CA LYS A 358 23.61 -28.24 7.42
C LYS A 358 22.14 -27.98 7.22
N THR A 359 21.77 -27.61 5.99
CA THR A 359 20.37 -27.50 5.61
C THR A 359 19.76 -28.87 5.93
N PRO A 360 18.73 -28.97 6.78
CA PRO A 360 18.01 -30.22 6.92
C PRO A 360 17.63 -30.63 5.50
N ALA A 361 18.01 -31.86 5.12
CA ALA A 361 17.79 -32.39 3.77
C ALA A 361 16.39 -31.96 3.38
N ALA A 362 16.28 -31.08 2.38
CA ALA A 362 15.04 -30.40 2.05
C ALA A 362 13.97 -31.46 2.13
N ALA A 363 13.09 -31.36 3.13
CA ALA A 363 11.97 -32.25 3.23
C ALA A 363 11.18 -31.91 1.97
N THR A 364 11.54 -32.61 0.90
CA THR A 364 10.75 -32.80 -0.29
C THR A 364 9.60 -33.57 0.29
N ARG A 365 8.68 -32.82 0.93
CA ARG A 365 7.29 -33.17 0.95
C ARG A 365 7.04 -33.39 -0.54
N ALA A 366 7.05 -34.66 -0.93
CA ALA A 366 6.50 -35.06 -2.20
C ALA A 366 5.18 -34.30 -2.27
N VAL A 367 5.10 -33.38 -3.23
CA VAL A 367 3.79 -32.89 -3.64
C VAL A 367 3.03 -34.18 -3.91
N PRO A 368 1.96 -34.50 -3.16
CA PRO A 368 1.33 -35.80 -3.28
C PRO A 368 1.04 -36.03 -4.75
N ASP A 369 1.46 -37.18 -5.26
CA ASP A 369 1.13 -37.57 -6.63
C ASP A 369 -0.39 -37.78 -6.68
N PHE A 370 -1.10 -36.73 -7.09
CA PHE A 370 -2.55 -36.69 -7.20
C PHE A 370 -3.04 -37.27 -8.53
N SER A 371 -2.20 -37.95 -9.31
CA SER A 371 -2.57 -38.50 -10.62
C SER A 371 -3.61 -39.64 -10.57
N GLY A 372 -4.04 -40.08 -9.38
CA GLY A 372 -4.97 -41.22 -9.22
C GLY A 372 -6.15 -41.07 -8.25
N VAL A 373 -6.37 -39.91 -7.62
CA VAL A 373 -7.52 -39.71 -6.71
C VAL A 373 -8.55 -38.81 -7.40
N PRO A 374 -9.83 -39.21 -7.55
CA PRO A 374 -10.86 -38.30 -8.04
C PRO A 374 -10.90 -37.08 -7.12
N ASP A 375 -10.56 -35.96 -7.71
CA ASP A 375 -10.06 -34.76 -7.04
C ASP A 375 -11.19 -34.09 -6.26
N ALA A 376 -11.39 -34.51 -5.00
CA ALA A 376 -12.36 -33.91 -4.10
C ALA A 376 -12.08 -32.41 -3.88
N ALA A 377 -10.83 -31.98 -4.06
CA ALA A 377 -10.44 -30.57 -4.05
C ALA A 377 -10.87 -29.86 -5.34
N LYS A 378 -10.79 -30.49 -6.51
CA LYS A 378 -11.38 -29.96 -7.75
C LYS A 378 -12.90 -29.92 -7.72
N VAL A 379 -13.57 -30.95 -7.18
CA VAL A 379 -15.03 -30.91 -6.99
C VAL A 379 -15.42 -29.80 -6.02
N ALA A 380 -14.65 -29.59 -4.95
CA ALA A 380 -14.85 -28.48 -4.02
C ALA A 380 -14.52 -27.12 -4.66
N ALA A 381 -13.48 -27.03 -5.50
CA ALA A 381 -13.10 -25.82 -6.22
C ALA A 381 -14.11 -25.45 -7.30
N ASP A 382 -14.62 -26.42 -8.06
CA ASP A 382 -15.66 -26.24 -9.07
C ASP A 382 -16.98 -25.83 -8.40
N LYS A 383 -17.30 -26.42 -7.24
CA LYS A 383 -18.47 -26.02 -6.43
C LYS A 383 -18.31 -24.63 -5.82
N ALA A 384 -17.11 -24.27 -5.38
CA ALA A 384 -16.81 -22.93 -4.88
C ALA A 384 -16.81 -21.88 -6.00
N ALA A 385 -16.31 -22.23 -7.19
CA ALA A 385 -16.33 -21.37 -8.38
C ALA A 385 -17.76 -21.15 -8.88
N ALA A 386 -18.61 -22.19 -8.86
CA ALA A 386 -20.04 -22.06 -9.15
C ALA A 386 -20.74 -21.14 -8.14
N ALA A 387 -20.48 -21.32 -6.84
CA ALA A 387 -21.05 -20.46 -5.79
C ALA A 387 -20.55 -19.01 -5.88
N ALA A 388 -19.28 -18.80 -6.25
CA ALA A 388 -18.71 -17.47 -6.47
C ALA A 388 -19.33 -16.79 -7.70
N THR A 389 -19.56 -17.55 -8.78
CA THR A 389 -20.22 -17.07 -10.00
C THR A 389 -21.67 -16.68 -9.71
N GLU A 390 -22.37 -17.50 -8.93
CA GLU A 390 -23.74 -17.22 -8.49
C GLU A 390 -23.78 -15.97 -7.59
N ALA A 391 -22.87 -15.86 -6.61
CA ALA A 391 -22.74 -14.67 -5.76
C ALA A 391 -22.40 -13.39 -6.56
N GLN A 392 -21.53 -13.50 -7.57
CA GLN A 392 -21.18 -12.37 -8.45
C GLN A 392 -22.35 -11.95 -9.33
N SER A 393 -23.13 -12.92 -9.84
CA SER A 393 -24.36 -12.64 -10.60
C SER A 393 -25.43 -11.97 -9.72
N ALA A 394 -25.59 -12.42 -8.47
CA ALA A 394 -26.49 -11.82 -7.49
C ALA A 394 -26.06 -10.40 -7.09
N ALA A 395 -24.75 -10.17 -6.91
CA ALA A 395 -24.20 -8.85 -6.62
C ALA A 395 -24.39 -7.86 -7.79
N THR A 396 -24.23 -8.35 -9.02
CA THR A 396 -24.46 -7.54 -10.24
C THR A 396 -25.94 -7.21 -10.41
N ALA A 397 -26.84 -8.16 -10.15
CA ALA A 397 -28.28 -7.93 -10.13
C ALA A 397 -28.68 -6.92 -9.05
N ALA A 398 -28.14 -7.03 -7.83
CA ALA A 398 -28.39 -6.10 -6.74
C ALA A 398 -27.88 -4.67 -7.06
N SER A 399 -26.70 -4.55 -7.65
CA SER A 399 -26.12 -3.28 -8.09
C SER A 399 -26.96 -2.62 -9.20
N SER A 400 -27.44 -3.40 -10.17
CA SER A 400 -28.31 -2.89 -11.25
C SER A 400 -29.65 -2.36 -10.73
N LYS A 401 -30.23 -3.02 -9.71
CA LYS A 401 -31.45 -2.57 -9.04
C LYS A 401 -31.22 -1.28 -8.26
N ALA A 402 -30.13 -1.21 -7.48
CA ALA A 402 -29.78 -0.01 -6.73
C ALA A 402 -29.49 1.20 -7.64
N ALA A 403 -28.82 0.98 -8.79
CA ALA A 403 -28.59 2.02 -9.78
C ALA A 403 -29.89 2.52 -10.43
N LYS A 404 -30.83 1.61 -10.73
CA LYS A 404 -32.15 1.98 -11.24
C LYS A 404 -32.97 2.76 -10.21
N ASP A 405 -33.00 2.31 -8.96
CA ASP A 405 -33.72 2.99 -7.88
C ASP A 405 -33.14 4.41 -7.62
N ALA A 406 -31.82 4.57 -7.71
CA ALA A 406 -31.17 5.87 -7.61
C ALA A 406 -31.49 6.80 -8.81
N ALA A 407 -31.53 6.27 -10.03
CA ALA A 407 -31.91 7.02 -11.22
C ALA A 407 -33.37 7.47 -11.16
N ASP A 408 -34.29 6.59 -10.73
CA ASP A 408 -35.71 6.91 -10.58
C ASP A 408 -35.94 7.98 -9.49
N LYS A 409 -35.18 7.92 -8.39
CA LYS A 409 -35.21 8.96 -7.35
C LYS A 409 -34.72 10.31 -7.88
N ALA A 410 -33.57 10.32 -8.59
CA ALA A 410 -33.03 11.55 -9.18
C ALA A 410 -33.99 12.16 -10.22
N ALA A 411 -34.65 11.32 -11.03
CA ALA A 411 -35.66 11.77 -11.99
C ALA A 411 -36.88 12.41 -11.30
N LYS A 412 -37.36 11.82 -10.20
CA LYS A 412 -38.46 12.41 -9.40
C LYS A 412 -38.08 13.75 -8.76
N GLU A 413 -36.86 13.86 -8.22
CA GLU A 413 -36.37 15.11 -7.64
C GLU A 413 -36.21 16.21 -8.71
N ALA A 414 -35.70 15.86 -9.90
CA ALA A 414 -35.60 16.78 -11.04
C ALA A 414 -36.99 17.25 -11.51
N ALA A 415 -37.96 16.33 -11.62
CA ALA A 415 -39.33 16.67 -11.99
C ALA A 415 -40.01 17.59 -10.95
N ALA A 416 -39.80 17.32 -9.65
CA ALA A 416 -40.33 18.17 -8.57
C ALA A 416 -39.71 19.57 -8.59
N LYS A 417 -38.42 19.69 -8.92
CA LYS A 417 -37.75 20.99 -9.08
C LYS A 417 -38.32 21.77 -10.26
N ALA A 418 -38.49 21.12 -11.42
CA ALA A 418 -39.07 21.74 -12.62
C ALA A 418 -40.50 22.22 -12.36
N ALA A 419 -41.32 21.45 -11.63
CA ALA A 419 -42.68 21.86 -11.26
C ALA A 419 -42.70 23.11 -10.38
N LYS A 420 -41.76 23.23 -9.42
CA LYS A 420 -41.64 24.43 -8.58
C LYS A 420 -41.21 25.67 -9.38
N GLU A 421 -40.29 25.50 -10.33
CA GLU A 421 -39.85 26.60 -11.20
C GLU A 421 -41.00 27.07 -12.11
N MET A 422 -41.82 26.14 -12.62
CA MET A 422 -42.98 26.47 -13.45
C MET A 422 -44.07 27.21 -12.66
N GLN A 423 -44.34 26.79 -11.41
CA GLN A 423 -45.27 27.49 -10.51
C GLN A 423 -44.79 28.93 -10.23
N ALA A 424 -43.50 29.12 -9.98
CA ALA A 424 -42.94 30.45 -9.72
C ALA A 424 -43.09 31.39 -10.93
N VAL A 425 -43.00 30.87 -12.16
CA VAL A 425 -43.25 31.65 -13.38
C VAL A 425 -44.72 32.04 -13.50
N GLU A 426 -45.65 31.13 -13.15
CA GLU A 426 -47.08 31.41 -13.18
C GLU A 426 -47.47 32.46 -12.14
N ASP A 427 -46.96 32.34 -10.91
CA ASP A 427 -47.18 33.30 -9.83
C ASP A 427 -46.65 34.70 -10.22
N ALA A 428 -45.48 34.77 -10.85
CA ALA A 428 -44.92 36.01 -11.37
C ALA A 428 -45.79 36.64 -12.48
N ALA A 429 -46.37 35.82 -13.35
CA ALA A 429 -47.27 36.28 -14.40
C ALA A 429 -48.60 36.84 -13.83
N VAL A 430 -49.12 36.24 -12.76
CA VAL A 430 -50.30 36.75 -12.04
C VAL A 430 -49.99 38.10 -11.37
N ALA A 431 -48.85 38.19 -10.68
CA ALA A 431 -48.41 39.43 -10.05
C ALA A 431 -48.23 40.57 -11.08
N ALA A 432 -47.68 40.27 -12.25
CA ALA A 432 -47.54 41.23 -13.34
C ALA A 432 -48.90 41.73 -13.89
N LYS A 433 -49.92 40.86 -13.97
CA LYS A 433 -51.28 41.25 -14.36
C LYS A 433 -51.93 42.17 -13.34
N GLU A 434 -51.78 41.90 -12.04
CA GLU A 434 -52.30 42.75 -10.96
C GLU A 434 -51.64 44.14 -10.96
N LEU A 435 -50.31 44.21 -11.11
CA LEU A 435 -49.59 45.48 -11.27
C LEU A 435 -50.12 46.30 -12.45
N LYS A 436 -50.41 45.65 -13.58
CA LYS A 436 -50.96 46.31 -14.76
C LYS A 436 -52.39 46.81 -14.53
N ARG A 437 -53.18 46.12 -13.70
CA ARG A 437 -54.54 46.52 -13.31
C ARG A 437 -54.51 47.75 -12.40
N LEU A 438 -53.58 47.80 -11.44
CA LEU A 438 -53.38 48.95 -10.56
C LEU A 438 -52.83 50.18 -11.31
N ALA A 439 -52.03 49.97 -12.35
CA ALA A 439 -51.50 51.04 -13.19
C ALA A 439 -52.51 51.61 -14.20
N SER A 440 -53.72 51.04 -14.31
CA SER A 440 -54.78 51.59 -15.16
C SER A 440 -55.35 52.84 -14.49
N PRO A 441 -55.17 54.05 -15.05
CA PRO A 441 -55.63 55.27 -14.43
C PRO A 441 -57.15 55.24 -14.31
N ALA A 442 -57.64 55.30 -13.07
CA ALA A 442 -59.05 55.50 -12.79
C ALA A 442 -59.49 56.75 -13.56
N ALA A 443 -60.35 56.57 -14.55
CA ALA A 443 -60.97 57.65 -15.29
C ALA A 443 -61.68 58.56 -14.28
N GLN A 444 -61.00 59.63 -13.89
CA GLN A 444 -61.56 60.68 -13.06
C GLN A 444 -62.71 61.29 -13.86
N LYS A 445 -63.93 60.88 -13.52
CA LYS A 445 -65.16 61.57 -13.93
C LYS A 445 -65.02 63.03 -13.49
N ALA A 446 -64.78 63.90 -14.47
CA ALA A 446 -64.81 65.34 -14.25
C ALA A 446 -66.18 65.74 -13.65
N PRO A 447 -66.20 66.58 -12.61
CA PRO A 447 -67.46 67.06 -12.05
C PRO A 447 -68.18 67.96 -13.06
N PRO A 448 -69.53 67.95 -13.07
CA PRO A 448 -70.31 68.77 -13.98
C PRO A 448 -70.18 70.25 -13.61
N ARG A 449 -69.86 71.10 -14.60
CA ARG A 449 -69.93 72.56 -14.45
C ARG A 449 -71.39 72.97 -14.29
N GLY A 450 -71.74 73.44 -13.09
CA GLY A 450 -72.93 74.23 -12.82
C GLY A 450 -72.73 75.70 -13.21
N GLN A 451 -73.85 76.34 -13.54
CA GLN A 451 -74.06 77.65 -14.18
C GLN A 451 -73.48 78.86 -13.44
#